data_AF-A0A842UMZ0-F1
#
_entry.id   AF-A0A842UMZ0-F1
#
_cell.length_a   1.000
_cell.length_b   1.000
_cell.length_c   1.000
_cell.angle_alpha   90.00
_cell.angle_beta   90.00
_cell.angle_gamma   90.00
#
_symmetry.space_group_name_H-M   'P 1'
#
loop_
_entity.id
_entity.type
_entity.pdbx_description
1 polymer ?
#
loop_
_entity_poly.entity_id
_entity_poly.type
_entity_poly.pdbx_seq_one_letter_code
_entity_poly.pdbx_strand_id
1 'polypeptide(L)'
;MIYKIIAMPVIGFIIGYLTNYIAVKLLFHPRNKILGIQGILPKRKKQLAGKIADISPEIIMPEFRKIEKIPIIGEKIINAFQRAVEKQINSLSLNELEKLIYKVIKKELKFIVWIGGILGFLIGCIQSLILLI
;
A
#
# COMPACT_ATOMS: atom_id res chain seq x y z
N MET A 1 -38.57 18.22 -11.60
CA MET A 1 -37.29 18.78 -12.10
C MET A 1 -36.23 18.89 -11.00
N ILE A 2 -36.50 19.56 -9.88
CA ILE A 2 -35.53 19.77 -8.77
C ILE A 2 -34.89 18.48 -8.24
N TYR A 3 -35.68 17.41 -8.07
CA TYR A 3 -35.14 16.14 -7.56
C TYR A 3 -34.05 15.53 -8.46
N LYS A 4 -34.09 15.76 -9.78
CA LYS A 4 -33.07 15.24 -10.72
C LYS A 4 -31.75 16.00 -10.60
N ILE A 5 -31.82 17.32 -10.40
CA ILE A 5 -30.65 18.22 -10.25
C ILE A 5 -29.85 17.87 -9.00
N ILE A 6 -30.54 17.51 -7.90
CA ILE A 6 -29.87 17.12 -6.65
C ILE A 6 -29.47 15.64 -6.66
N ALA A 7 -30.23 14.78 -7.33
CA ALA A 7 -29.92 13.35 -7.38
C ALA A 7 -28.62 13.04 -8.13
N MET A 8 -28.33 13.73 -9.25
CA MET A 8 -27.15 13.42 -10.08
C MET A 8 -25.80 13.58 -9.35
N PRO A 9 -25.49 14.67 -8.63
CA PRO A 9 -24.26 14.81 -7.85
C PRO A 9 -24.15 13.78 -6.72
N VAL A 10 -25.26 13.50 -6.04
CA VAL A 10 -25.29 12.53 -4.93
C VAL A 10 -25.04 11.11 -5.44
N ILE A 11 -25.71 10.72 -6.52
CA ILE A 11 -25.50 9.41 -7.16
C ILE A 11 -24.07 9.30 -7.67
N GLY A 12 -23.54 10.35 -8.31
CA GLY A 12 -22.16 10.40 -8.77
C GLY A 12 -21.16 10.20 -7.63
N PHE A 13 -21.35 10.91 -6.51
CA PHE A 13 -20.53 10.73 -5.30
C PHE A 13 -20.59 9.29 -4.79
N ILE A 14 -21.79 8.73 -4.65
CA ILE A 14 -22.00 7.38 -4.11
C ILE A 14 -21.33 6.34 -5.02
N ILE A 15 -21.54 6.42 -6.34
CA ILE A 15 -20.95 5.47 -7.30
C ILE A 15 -19.43 5.60 -7.29
N GLY A 16 -18.90 6.83 -7.35
CA GLY A 16 -17.46 7.09 -7.34
C GLY A 16 -16.79 6.61 -6.06
N TYR A 17 -17.39 6.87 -4.90
CA TYR A 17 -16.91 6.41 -3.61
C TYR A 17 -17.00 4.89 -3.48
N LEU A 18 -18.17 4.30 -3.78
CA LEU A 18 -18.42 2.88 -3.58
C LEU A 18 -17.58 2.01 -4.50
N THR A 19 -17.53 2.34 -5.79
CA THR A 19 -16.76 1.59 -6.79
C THR A 19 -15.29 1.60 -6.43
N ASN A 20 -14.77 2.77 -6.06
CA ASN A 20 -13.36 2.88 -5.75
C ASN A 20 -13.00 2.26 -4.39
N TYR A 21 -13.91 2.31 -3.41
CA TYR A 21 -13.78 1.55 -2.16
C TYR A 21 -13.69 0.05 -2.43
N ILE A 22 -14.55 -0.48 -3.31
CA ILE A 22 -14.52 -1.91 -3.69
C ILE A 22 -13.21 -2.25 -4.40
N ALA A 23 -12.76 -1.42 -5.35
CA ALA A 23 -11.49 -1.61 -6.05
C ALA A 23 -10.31 -1.69 -5.07
N VAL A 24 -10.22 -0.73 -4.14
CA VAL A 24 -9.20 -0.72 -3.09
C VAL A 24 -9.31 -1.98 -2.22
N LYS A 25 -10.51 -2.39 -1.83
CA LYS A 25 -10.72 -3.60 -1.02
C LYS A 25 -10.27 -4.87 -1.74
N LEU A 26 -10.50 -4.95 -3.06
CA LEU A 26 -10.11 -6.07 -3.92
C LEU A 26 -8.59 -6.18 -4.11
N LEU A 27 -7.83 -5.09 -3.96
CA LEU A 27 -6.36 -5.16 -3.99
C LEU A 27 -5.81 -6.01 -2.83
N PHE A 28 -6.49 -6.02 -1.68
CA PHE A 28 -6.03 -6.71 -0.48
C PHE A 28 -6.78 -8.03 -0.21
N HIS A 29 -8.01 -8.16 -0.70
CA HIS A 29 -8.86 -9.32 -0.46
C HIS A 29 -9.36 -9.90 -1.79
N PRO A 30 -9.52 -11.24 -1.89
CA PRO A 30 -9.29 -12.24 -0.84
C PRO A 30 -7.79 -12.57 -0.69
N ARG A 31 -7.38 -12.90 0.55
CA ARG A 31 -5.98 -13.23 0.88
C ARG A 31 -5.52 -14.53 0.22
N ASN A 32 -6.39 -15.52 0.25
CA ASN A 32 -6.23 -16.77 -0.48
C ASN A 32 -7.09 -16.73 -1.75
N LYS A 33 -6.70 -17.51 -2.76
CA LYS A 33 -7.42 -17.58 -4.03
C LYS A 33 -8.82 -18.16 -3.80
N ILE A 34 -9.87 -17.41 -4.12
CA ILE A 34 -11.26 -17.85 -4.07
C ILE A 34 -11.81 -17.73 -5.49
N LEU A 35 -12.33 -18.83 -6.05
CA LEU A 35 -12.91 -18.86 -7.40
C LEU A 35 -12.01 -18.23 -8.48
N GLY A 36 -10.69 -18.43 -8.38
CA GLY A 36 -9.74 -17.84 -9.33
C GLY A 36 -9.25 -16.44 -8.96
N ILE A 37 -10.01 -15.71 -8.14
CA ILE A 37 -9.75 -14.32 -7.76
C ILE A 37 -8.88 -14.29 -6.50
N GLN A 38 -7.82 -13.49 -6.54
CA GLN A 38 -6.95 -13.21 -5.39
C GLN A 38 -6.55 -11.75 -5.41
N GLY A 39 -6.49 -11.12 -4.24
CA GLY A 39 -5.99 -9.75 -4.13
C GLY A 39 -4.56 -9.64 -4.67
N ILE A 40 -4.26 -8.52 -5.32
CA ILE A 40 -2.98 -8.30 -5.99
C ILE A 40 -1.82 -8.31 -4.99
N LEU A 41 -2.02 -7.71 -3.80
CA LEU A 41 -0.97 -7.63 -2.78
C LEU A 41 -0.62 -9.01 -2.20
N PRO A 42 -1.59 -9.83 -1.72
CA PRO A 42 -1.32 -11.22 -1.31
C PRO A 42 -0.62 -12.04 -2.39
N LYS A 43 -1.06 -11.89 -3.66
CA LYS A 43 -0.51 -12.63 -4.80
C LYS A 43 0.97 -12.33 -5.06
N ARG A 44 1.43 -11.10 -4.78
CA ARG A 44 2.81 -10.65 -5.04
C ARG A 44 3.71 -10.60 -3.80
N LYS A 45 3.20 -10.98 -2.61
CA LYS A 45 3.91 -10.81 -1.33
C LYS A 45 5.32 -11.41 -1.30
N LYS A 46 5.51 -12.61 -1.86
CA LYS A 46 6.82 -13.30 -1.86
C LYS A 46 7.83 -12.56 -2.74
N GLN A 47 7.38 -12.04 -3.88
CA GLN A 47 8.23 -11.28 -4.80
C GLN A 47 8.65 -9.94 -4.19
N LEU A 48 7.72 -9.26 -3.50
CA LEU A 48 8.00 -8.02 -2.78
C LEU A 48 9.00 -8.26 -1.63
N ALA A 49 8.81 -9.32 -0.86
CA ALA A 49 9.71 -9.67 0.24
C ALA A 49 11.13 -10.00 -0.24
N GLY A 50 11.26 -10.83 -1.29
CA GLY A 50 12.56 -11.16 -1.88
C GLY A 50 13.29 -9.91 -2.36
N LYS A 51 12.64 -9.08 -3.18
CA LYS A 51 13.24 -7.84 -3.67
C LYS A 51 13.67 -6.87 -2.56
N ILE A 52 12.89 -6.76 -1.49
CA ILE A 52 13.25 -5.90 -0.35
C ILE A 52 14.46 -6.48 0.40
N ALA A 53 14.50 -7.80 0.60
CA ALA A 53 15.63 -8.47 1.23
C ALA A 53 16.91 -8.33 0.39
N ASP A 54 16.80 -8.36 -0.94
CA ASP A 54 17.93 -8.19 -1.85
C ASP A 54 18.51 -6.76 -1.80
N ILE A 55 17.64 -5.74 -1.65
CA ILE A 55 18.04 -4.32 -1.58
C ILE A 55 18.45 -3.91 -0.16
N SER A 56 17.94 -4.58 0.88
CA SER A 56 18.23 -4.24 2.29
C SER A 56 19.73 -4.09 2.58
N PRO A 57 20.62 -5.03 2.20
CA PRO A 57 22.07 -4.88 2.35
C PRO A 57 22.61 -3.57 1.74
N GLU A 58 22.13 -3.18 0.56
CA GLU A 58 22.57 -1.99 -0.15
C GLU A 58 22.18 -0.68 0.58
N ILE A 59 21.01 -0.67 1.22
CA ILE A 59 20.54 0.47 2.05
C ILE A 59 21.26 0.50 3.42
N ILE A 60 21.50 -0.69 3.99
CA ILE A 60 21.96 -0.88 5.37
C ILE A 60 23.49 -0.73 5.44
N MET A 61 24.27 -1.42 4.59
CA MET A 61 25.75 -1.47 4.65
C MET A 61 26.47 -0.11 4.64
N PRO A 62 26.04 0.92 3.90
CA PRO A 62 26.71 2.22 3.91
C PRO A 62 26.73 2.87 5.30
N GLU A 63 25.66 2.73 6.08
CA GLU A 63 25.61 3.20 7.47
C GLU A 63 26.49 2.34 8.39
N PHE A 64 26.59 1.03 8.15
CA PHE A 64 27.51 0.16 8.91
C PHE A 64 28.97 0.46 8.65
N ARG A 65 29.33 0.80 7.42
CA ARG A 65 30.72 1.13 7.07
C ARG A 65 31.21 2.40 7.76
N LYS A 66 30.30 3.31 8.14
CA LYS A 66 30.64 4.48 8.99
C LYS A 66 31.00 4.06 10.41
N ILE A 67 30.30 3.05 10.93
CA ILE A 67 30.50 2.51 12.29
C ILE A 67 31.77 1.65 12.35
N GLU A 68 32.05 0.87 11.31
CA GLU A 68 33.26 0.02 11.19
C GLU A 68 34.58 0.82 11.24
N LYS A 69 34.55 2.09 10.82
CA LYS A 69 35.72 2.99 10.92
C LYS A 69 36.06 3.42 12.34
N ILE A 70 35.25 3.06 13.34
CA ILE A 70 35.50 3.38 14.74
C ILE A 70 36.46 2.31 15.30
N PRO A 71 37.72 2.64 15.61
CA PRO A 71 38.76 1.66 16.00
C PRO A 71 38.47 0.93 17.33
N ILE A 72 37.40 1.32 18.03
CA ILE A 72 36.94 0.71 19.30
C ILE A 72 36.08 -0.53 19.05
N ILE A 73 35.57 -0.73 17.83
CA ILE A 73 34.68 -1.84 17.50
C ILE A 73 35.53 -2.99 16.92
N GLY A 74 36.01 -3.87 17.79
CA GLY A 74 36.83 -5.02 17.37
C GLY A 74 36.11 -5.96 16.42
N GLU A 75 36.86 -6.70 15.58
CA GLU A 75 36.37 -7.69 14.59
C GLU A 75 35.30 -8.66 15.15
N LYS A 76 35.35 -8.94 16.45
CA LYS A 76 34.41 -9.82 17.14
C LYS A 76 32.98 -9.23 17.19
N ILE A 77 32.85 -7.92 17.34
CA ILE A 77 31.57 -7.20 17.36
C ILE A 77 30.99 -7.16 15.95
N ILE A 78 31.82 -6.91 14.93
CA ILE A 78 31.41 -6.91 13.52
C ILE A 78 30.85 -8.28 13.11
N ASN A 79 31.57 -9.35 13.46
CA ASN A 79 31.13 -10.72 13.18
C ASN A 79 29.85 -11.12 13.94
N ALA A 80 29.71 -10.72 15.21
CA ALA A 80 28.50 -10.96 15.98
C ALA A 80 27.30 -10.19 15.42
N PHE A 81 27.54 -8.96 14.95
CA PHE A 81 26.54 -8.08 14.37
C PHE A 81 26.05 -8.59 13.00
N GLN A 82 26.96 -9.00 12.11
CA GLN A 82 26.58 -9.62 10.83
C GLN A 82 25.69 -10.85 11.06
N ARG A 83 26.04 -11.72 12.00
CA ARG A 83 25.20 -12.88 12.36
C ARG A 83 23.84 -12.47 12.94
N ALA A 84 23.78 -11.38 13.70
CA ALA A 84 22.53 -10.86 14.24
C ALA A 84 21.62 -10.31 13.13
N VAL A 85 22.16 -9.53 12.19
CA VAL A 85 21.42 -9.01 11.04
C VAL A 85 20.95 -10.13 10.13
N GLU A 86 21.80 -11.12 9.83
CA GLU A 86 21.44 -12.28 9.02
C GLU A 86 20.32 -13.10 9.68
N LYS A 87 20.39 -13.30 11.01
CA LYS A 87 19.27 -13.90 11.76
C LYS A 87 18.02 -13.03 11.72
N GLN A 88 18.15 -11.70 11.84
CA GLN A 88 17.02 -10.78 11.81
C GLN A 88 16.30 -10.86 10.45
N ILE A 89 17.06 -10.81 9.35
CA ILE A 89 16.57 -10.94 7.97
C ILE A 89 15.86 -12.29 7.77
N ASN A 90 16.47 -13.38 8.23
CA ASN A 90 15.89 -14.71 8.14
C ASN A 90 14.68 -14.93 9.08
N SER A 91 14.56 -14.14 10.15
CA SER A 91 13.44 -14.17 11.09
C SER A 91 12.29 -13.23 10.73
N LEU A 92 12.47 -12.33 9.74
CA LEU A 92 11.41 -11.46 9.24
C LEU A 92 10.33 -12.33 8.60
N SER A 93 9.32 -12.67 9.39
CA SER A 93 8.19 -13.41 8.88
C SER A 93 7.51 -12.56 7.79
N LEU A 94 7.16 -13.20 6.67
CA LEU A 94 6.43 -12.55 5.57
C LEU A 94 5.17 -11.80 6.05
N ASN A 95 4.65 -12.17 7.22
CA ASN A 95 3.47 -11.57 7.85
C ASN A 95 3.73 -10.18 8.44
N GLU A 96 4.94 -9.89 8.94
CA GLU A 96 5.25 -8.56 9.50
C GLU A 96 5.43 -7.53 8.39
N LEU A 97 6.17 -7.91 7.34
CA LEU A 97 6.30 -7.11 6.13
C LEU A 97 4.92 -6.82 5.52
N GLU A 98 4.04 -7.82 5.48
CA GLU A 98 2.66 -7.64 5.03
C GLU A 98 1.89 -6.62 5.89
N LYS A 99 2.02 -6.67 7.22
CA LYS A 99 1.38 -5.70 8.12
C LYS A 99 1.90 -4.28 7.91
N LEU A 100 3.20 -4.11 7.70
CA LEU A 100 3.83 -2.81 7.43
C LEU A 100 3.34 -2.24 6.10
N ILE A 101 3.44 -3.04 5.02
CA ILE A 101 2.99 -2.64 3.69
C ILE A 101 1.48 -2.32 3.73
N TYR A 102 0.67 -3.14 4.41
CA TYR A 102 -0.76 -2.89 4.55
C TYR A 102 -1.05 -1.56 5.27
N LYS A 103 -0.33 -1.24 6.35
CA LYS A 103 -0.51 0.02 7.09
C LYS A 103 -0.19 1.23 6.22
N VAL A 104 0.91 1.19 5.47
CA VAL A 104 1.33 2.29 4.59
C VAL A 104 0.34 2.45 3.43
N ILE A 105 0.11 1.38 2.66
CA ILE A 105 -0.74 1.44 1.46
C ILE A 105 -2.19 1.77 1.80
N LYS A 106 -2.73 1.27 2.92
CA LYS A 106 -4.13 1.55 3.30
C LYS A 106 -4.39 3.06 3.50
N LYS A 107 -3.40 3.79 4.01
CA LYS A 107 -3.51 5.25 4.18
C LYS A 107 -3.57 5.95 2.83
N GLU A 108 -2.66 5.58 1.93
CA GLU A 108 -2.59 6.15 0.57
C GLU A 108 -3.83 5.81 -0.27
N LEU A 109 -4.32 4.58 -0.21
CA LEU A 109 -5.48 4.17 -1.00
C LEU A 109 -6.79 4.82 -0.54
N LYS A 110 -6.91 5.21 0.74
CA LYS A 110 -8.07 5.94 1.23
C LYS A 110 -8.24 7.29 0.53
N PHE A 111 -7.13 7.93 0.15
CA PHE A 111 -7.15 9.17 -0.63
C PHE A 111 -7.83 8.94 -1.98
N ILE A 112 -7.49 7.85 -2.67
CA ILE A 112 -8.08 7.54 -3.98
C ILE A 112 -9.60 7.36 -3.85
N VAL A 113 -10.09 6.66 -2.82
CA VAL A 113 -11.54 6.48 -2.59
C VAL A 113 -12.25 7.84 -2.45
N TRP A 114 -11.65 8.76 -1.70
CA TRP A 114 -12.16 10.11 -1.52
C TRP A 114 -12.16 10.92 -2.82
N ILE A 115 -11.07 10.85 -3.59
CA ILE A 115 -10.99 11.47 -4.92
C ILE A 115 -12.07 10.90 -5.86
N GLY A 116 -12.32 9.60 -5.84
CA GLY A 116 -13.39 8.97 -6.62
C GLY A 116 -14.77 9.56 -6.29
N GLY A 117 -15.08 9.73 -5.01
CA GLY A 117 -16.32 10.39 -4.57
C GLY A 117 -16.40 11.85 -5.02
N ILE A 118 -15.34 12.64 -4.80
CA ILE A 118 -15.29 14.04 -5.22
C ILE A 118 -15.47 14.19 -6.73
N LEU A 119 -14.77 13.39 -7.53
CA LEU A 119 -14.87 13.42 -8.98
C LEU A 119 -16.28 13.02 -9.44
N GLY A 120 -16.86 11.98 -8.85
CA GLY A 120 -18.23 11.58 -9.13
C GLY A 120 -19.25 12.68 -8.82
N PHE A 121 -19.06 13.39 -7.69
CA PHE A 121 -19.86 14.55 -7.34
C PHE A 121 -19.73 15.68 -8.36
N LEU A 122 -18.50 16.05 -8.74
CA LEU A 122 -18.22 17.10 -9.71
C LEU A 122 -18.84 16.79 -11.08
N ILE A 123 -18.70 15.55 -11.56
CA ILE A 123 -19.30 15.09 -12.81
C ILE A 123 -20.83 15.20 -12.72
N GLY A 124 -21.43 14.77 -11.60
CA GLY A 124 -22.88 14.90 -11.41
C GLY A 124 -23.35 16.35 -11.32
N CYS A 125 -22.57 17.27 -10.76
CA CYS A 125 -22.86 18.71 -10.79
C CYS A 125 -22.83 19.26 -12.22
N ILE A 126 -21.81 18.91 -13.01
CA ILE A 126 -21.71 19.32 -14.41
C ILE A 126 -22.91 18.78 -15.21
N GLN A 127 -23.26 17.51 -15.02
CA GLN A 127 -24.42 16.89 -15.67
C GLN A 127 -25.74 17.58 -15.28
N SER A 128 -25.87 18.00 -14.03
CA SER A 128 -27.04 18.72 -13.55
C SER A 128 -27.16 20.12 -14.15
N LEU A 129 -26.04 20.81 -14.36
CA LEU A 129 -25.99 22.11 -15.01
C LEU A 129 -26.36 22.00 -16.49
N ILE A 130 -25.85 20.98 -17.19
CA ILE A 130 -26.20 20.70 -18.59
C ILE A 130 -27.69 20.42 -18.73
N LEU A 131 -28.32 19.75 -17.76
CA LEU A 131 -29.77 19.47 -17.78
C LEU A 131 -30.64 20.73 -17.58
N LEU A 132 -30.07 21.80 -17.02
CA LEU A 132 -30.78 23.05 -16.74
C LEU A 132 -30.78 24.01 -17.94
N ILE A 133 -29.80 23.87 -18.84
CA ILE A 133 -29.67 24.63 -20.10
C ILE A 133 -30.55 23.97 -21.16
#